data_AF-J9GL25-F1
#
_entry.id   AF-J9GL25-F1
#
_cell.length_a   1.000
_cell.length_b   1.000
_cell.length_c   1.000
_cell.angle_alpha   90.00
_cell.angle_beta   90.00
_cell.angle_gamma   90.00
#
_symmetry.space_group_name_H-M   'P 1'
#
loop_
_entity.id
_entity.type
_entity.pdbx_description
1 polymer ?
#
loop_
_entity_poly.entity_id
_entity_poly.type
_entity_poly.pdbx_seq_one_letter_code
_entity_poly.pdbx_strand_id
1 'polypeptide(L)'
;FLNLDEAKPFFKHLTGTAPVHVDANIGLTRSLIEVTGHTNLKEVVSTLPAPFEKGAHQSWPTTFKVNVLPNAGISIDVNSPKRADVHLVFNKHQGHLALTDGVVNLGTVQTPQEPKGLSIAVVTPYINADKWLPLILQPESNKPKRPDSAVDRISVVSIEANKVDWLEKSLTNLGVTARRFGRNDWHLRLSGDDAAGQVEYRQGTTKLPSNLKVALTRLHLPDSSVDKFSSQPSTQKPPEQLPDVNVVIDDLRLGQRQVGKVEVQAKNRQDQGFHIWDISQIVIRNVGGTIQGHGQWKRLPKETGETTLSVNARIADTGKMLTSLAVPDA
;
A
#
# COMPACT_ATOMS: atom_id res chain seq x y z
N PHE A 1 -8.59 -22.00 -14.08
CA PHE A 1 -7.37 -22.29 -14.86
C PHE A 1 -6.13 -21.59 -14.31
N LEU A 2 -6.14 -20.28 -14.04
CA LEU A 2 -4.94 -19.58 -13.49
C LEU A 2 -4.96 -19.36 -11.96
N ASN A 3 -6.08 -19.64 -11.31
CA ASN A 3 -6.25 -19.62 -9.85
C ASN A 3 -5.77 -18.34 -9.13
N LEU A 4 -5.90 -17.17 -9.79
CA LEU A 4 -5.68 -15.84 -9.21
C LEU A 4 -6.92 -15.41 -8.41
N ASP A 5 -7.17 -16.08 -7.29
CA ASP A 5 -8.29 -15.75 -6.41
C ASP A 5 -8.21 -14.32 -5.87
N GLU A 6 -7.00 -13.77 -5.77
CA GLU A 6 -6.69 -12.43 -5.29
C GLU A 6 -7.13 -11.34 -6.29
N ALA A 7 -7.32 -11.68 -7.56
CA ALA A 7 -7.83 -10.76 -8.58
C ALA A 7 -9.37 -10.65 -8.56
N LYS A 8 -10.07 -11.61 -7.94
CA LYS A 8 -11.55 -11.66 -7.92
C LYS A 8 -12.23 -10.39 -7.42
N PRO A 9 -11.74 -9.71 -6.36
CA PRO A 9 -12.42 -8.51 -5.91
C PRO A 9 -12.43 -7.40 -6.95
N PHE A 10 -11.39 -7.27 -7.75
CA PHE A 10 -11.32 -6.28 -8.83
C PHE A 10 -12.30 -6.63 -9.96
N PHE A 11 -12.43 -7.90 -10.33
CA PHE A 11 -13.37 -8.33 -11.38
C PHE A 11 -14.84 -8.12 -11.02
N LYS A 12 -15.19 -8.09 -9.72
CA LYS A 12 -16.57 -7.76 -9.28
C LYS A 12 -17.00 -6.34 -9.64
N HIS A 13 -16.04 -5.45 -9.90
CA HIS A 13 -16.30 -4.08 -10.34
C HIS A 13 -16.45 -3.95 -11.86
N LEU A 14 -16.34 -5.05 -12.60
CA LEU A 14 -16.50 -5.10 -14.05
C LEU A 14 -17.83 -5.75 -14.42
N THR A 15 -18.59 -5.12 -15.32
CA THR A 15 -19.86 -5.64 -15.83
C THR A 15 -20.00 -5.39 -17.32
N GLY A 16 -20.95 -6.07 -17.98
CA GLY A 16 -21.15 -5.98 -19.42
C GLY A 16 -20.40 -7.05 -20.20
N THR A 17 -20.43 -6.96 -21.52
CA THR A 17 -19.79 -7.89 -22.45
C THR A 17 -19.15 -7.11 -23.59
N ALA A 18 -18.08 -7.64 -24.17
CA ALA A 18 -17.47 -7.10 -25.37
C ALA A 18 -17.16 -8.24 -26.34
N PRO A 19 -17.24 -8.01 -27.66
CA PRO A 19 -16.76 -8.99 -28.63
C PRO A 19 -15.25 -9.18 -28.45
N VAL A 20 -14.82 -10.44 -28.58
CA VAL A 20 -13.41 -10.84 -28.53
C VAL A 20 -13.13 -11.67 -29.78
N HIS A 21 -12.09 -11.31 -30.53
CA HIS A 21 -11.57 -12.12 -31.62
C HIS A 21 -10.36 -12.89 -31.11
N VAL A 22 -10.31 -14.18 -31.41
CA VAL A 22 -9.29 -15.10 -30.90
C VAL A 22 -8.76 -15.93 -32.06
N ASP A 23 -7.43 -15.98 -32.17
CA ASP A 23 -6.69 -16.81 -33.09
C ASP A 23 -5.83 -17.79 -32.28
N ALA A 24 -5.88 -19.07 -32.63
CA ALA A 24 -5.14 -20.13 -31.93
C ALA A 24 -4.21 -20.86 -32.90
N ASN A 25 -2.91 -20.82 -32.60
CA ASN A 25 -1.86 -21.53 -33.30
C ASN A 25 -1.44 -22.74 -32.47
N ILE A 26 -1.72 -23.94 -32.97
CA ILE A 26 -1.38 -25.21 -32.30
C ILE A 26 -0.21 -25.86 -33.05
N GLY A 27 0.95 -25.89 -32.42
CA GLY A 27 2.12 -26.59 -32.96
C GLY A 27 1.89 -28.11 -32.94
N LEU A 28 1.81 -28.73 -34.12
CA LEU A 28 1.72 -30.19 -34.24
C LEU A 28 3.08 -30.89 -34.06
N THR A 29 4.17 -30.18 -34.35
CA THR A 29 5.57 -30.67 -34.22
C THR A 29 6.35 -29.99 -33.10
N ARG A 30 5.90 -28.81 -32.66
CA ARG A 30 6.43 -28.08 -31.50
C ARG A 30 5.38 -28.13 -30.40
N SER A 31 5.74 -28.51 -29.18
CA SER A 31 4.83 -28.53 -28.02
C SER A 31 4.53 -27.12 -27.50
N LEU A 32 3.96 -26.28 -28.36
CA LEU A 32 3.57 -24.90 -28.08
C LEU A 32 2.14 -24.68 -28.59
N ILE A 33 1.28 -24.20 -27.70
CA ILE A 33 -0.03 -23.65 -28.04
C ILE A 33 0.04 -22.16 -27.80
N GLU A 34 -0.16 -21.38 -28.85
CA GLU A 34 -0.21 -19.92 -28.79
C GLU A 34 -1.66 -19.49 -29.07
N VAL A 35 -2.23 -18.71 -28.14
CA VAL A 35 -3.55 -18.11 -28.29
C VAL A 35 -3.36 -16.61 -28.28
N THR A 36 -3.72 -15.94 -29.36
CA THR A 36 -3.72 -14.48 -29.44
C THR A 36 -5.14 -13.98 -29.60
N GLY A 37 -5.40 -12.75 -29.17
CA GLY A 37 -6.70 -12.16 -29.38
C GLY A 37 -6.72 -10.67 -29.12
N HIS A 38 -7.82 -10.04 -29.54
CA HIS A 38 -8.03 -8.63 -29.34
C HIS A 38 -9.49 -8.32 -29.06
N THR A 39 -9.72 -7.25 -28.31
CA THR A 39 -11.04 -6.72 -27.98
C THR A 39 -10.93 -5.21 -27.80
N ASN A 40 -12.02 -4.50 -28.04
CA ASN A 40 -12.09 -3.05 -27.86
C ASN A 40 -12.68 -2.67 -26.49
N LEU A 41 -13.09 -3.67 -25.68
CA LEU A 41 -13.77 -3.54 -24.39
C LEU A 41 -14.94 -2.54 -24.38
N LYS A 42 -15.52 -2.23 -25.54
CA LYS A 42 -16.70 -1.38 -25.64
C LYS A 42 -17.88 -2.13 -25.00
N GLU A 43 -18.76 -1.41 -24.31
CA GLU A 43 -19.88 -1.93 -23.49
C GLU A 43 -19.48 -2.60 -22.16
N VAL A 44 -18.19 -2.80 -21.89
CA VAL A 44 -17.72 -3.17 -20.53
C VAL A 44 -17.69 -1.93 -19.65
N VAL A 45 -18.31 -2.00 -18.48
CA VAL A 45 -18.29 -0.94 -17.46
C VAL A 45 -17.31 -1.33 -16.37
N SER A 46 -16.52 -0.36 -15.89
CA SER A 46 -15.66 -0.53 -14.71
C SER A 46 -16.01 0.51 -13.66
N THR A 47 -16.41 0.01 -12.49
CA THR A 47 -16.65 0.82 -11.28
C THR A 47 -15.43 0.86 -10.36
N LEU A 48 -14.26 0.42 -10.86
CA LEU A 48 -13.01 0.57 -10.13
C LEU A 48 -12.69 2.06 -9.93
N PRO A 49 -11.98 2.42 -8.85
CA PRO A 49 -11.58 3.80 -8.64
C PRO A 49 -10.65 4.29 -9.77
N ALA A 50 -10.55 5.61 -9.93
CA ALA A 50 -9.59 6.22 -10.85
C ALA A 50 -8.17 5.67 -10.63
N PRO A 51 -7.42 5.33 -11.70
CA PRO A 51 -7.67 5.68 -13.09
C PRO A 51 -8.45 4.64 -13.91
N PHE A 52 -8.99 3.59 -13.27
CA PHE A 52 -9.64 2.46 -13.96
C PHE A 52 -11.17 2.54 -14.00
N GLU A 53 -11.73 3.70 -13.67
CA GLU A 53 -13.15 3.98 -13.90
C GLU A 53 -13.43 4.05 -15.41
N LYS A 54 -14.47 3.36 -15.88
CA LYS A 54 -14.80 3.24 -17.29
C LYS A 54 -16.31 3.21 -17.53
N GLY A 55 -16.80 4.06 -18.42
CA GLY A 55 -18.17 4.00 -18.92
C GLY A 55 -18.35 3.01 -20.08
N ALA A 56 -19.58 2.54 -20.31
CA ALA A 56 -19.91 1.56 -21.36
C ALA A 56 -19.47 2.01 -22.76
N HIS A 57 -19.67 3.29 -23.10
CA HIS A 57 -19.36 3.83 -24.42
C HIS A 57 -17.87 4.05 -24.70
N GLN A 58 -17.02 3.97 -23.67
CA GLN A 58 -15.58 4.14 -23.84
C GLN A 58 -14.97 2.85 -24.41
N SER A 59 -14.11 2.97 -25.41
CA SER A 59 -13.37 1.83 -25.96
C SER A 59 -11.94 1.83 -25.41
N TRP A 60 -11.53 0.69 -24.84
CA TRP A 60 -10.17 0.41 -24.41
C TRP A 60 -9.64 -0.77 -25.23
N PRO A 61 -9.02 -0.50 -26.40
CA PRO A 61 -8.36 -1.53 -27.19
C PRO A 61 -7.40 -2.33 -26.32
N THR A 62 -7.53 -3.65 -26.38
CA THR A 62 -6.76 -4.58 -25.57
C THR A 62 -6.41 -5.79 -26.42
N THR A 63 -5.13 -6.13 -26.47
CA THR A 63 -4.63 -7.36 -27.06
C THR A 63 -4.15 -8.28 -25.95
N PHE A 64 -4.29 -9.58 -26.14
CA PHE A 64 -3.70 -10.56 -25.25
C PHE A 64 -3.02 -11.67 -26.04
N LYS A 65 -2.00 -12.27 -25.43
CA LYS A 65 -1.29 -13.44 -25.92
C LYS A 65 -1.09 -14.41 -24.77
N VAL A 66 -1.39 -15.67 -25.00
CA VAL A 66 -1.20 -16.75 -24.03
C VAL A 66 -0.38 -17.83 -24.71
N ASN A 67 0.81 -18.09 -24.18
CA ASN A 67 1.64 -19.22 -24.62
C ASN A 67 1.53 -20.34 -23.59
N VAL A 68 1.15 -21.52 -24.03
CA VAL A 68 1.10 -22.73 -23.20
C VAL A 68 2.15 -23.70 -23.68
N LEU A 69 3.10 -23.99 -22.79
CA LEU A 69 4.11 -25.03 -22.95
C LEU A 69 3.70 -26.22 -22.06
N PRO A 70 3.16 -27.32 -22.61
CA PRO A 70 2.49 -28.38 -21.85
C PRO A 70 3.30 -28.95 -20.67
N ASN A 71 4.64 -28.95 -20.78
CA ASN A 71 5.54 -29.49 -19.76
C ASN A 71 6.33 -28.43 -18.97
N ALA A 72 6.21 -27.14 -19.32
CA ALA A 72 6.97 -26.06 -18.66
C ALA A 72 6.05 -25.11 -17.87
N GLY A 73 5.05 -24.52 -18.54
CA GLY A 73 4.31 -23.42 -17.95
C GLY A 73 3.38 -22.69 -18.91
N ILE A 74 2.90 -21.54 -18.45
CA ILE A 74 2.05 -20.62 -19.20
C ILE A 74 2.65 -19.21 -19.10
N SER A 75 2.77 -18.49 -20.22
CA SER A 75 3.00 -17.04 -20.19
C SER A 75 1.74 -16.31 -20.66
N ILE A 76 1.47 -15.15 -20.07
CA ILE A 76 0.33 -14.30 -20.39
C ILE A 76 0.82 -12.88 -20.59
N ASP A 77 0.55 -12.35 -21.77
CA ASP A 77 0.75 -10.96 -22.14
C ASP A 77 -0.61 -10.29 -22.32
N VAL A 78 -0.82 -9.14 -21.69
CA VAL A 78 -2.00 -8.29 -21.91
C VAL A 78 -1.53 -6.86 -22.11
N ASN A 79 -1.91 -6.26 -23.22
CA ASN A 79 -1.58 -4.88 -23.54
C ASN A 79 -2.85 -4.08 -23.82
N SER A 80 -3.02 -2.98 -23.10
CA SER A 80 -4.04 -1.96 -23.35
C SER A 80 -3.35 -0.59 -23.34
N PRO A 81 -3.22 0.07 -24.51
CA PRO A 81 -2.41 1.28 -24.65
C PRO A 81 -2.74 2.36 -23.62
N LYS A 82 -1.71 2.90 -22.96
CA LYS A 82 -1.80 3.91 -21.88
C LYS A 82 -2.57 3.48 -20.63
N ARG A 83 -2.94 2.20 -20.50
CA ARG A 83 -3.74 1.67 -19.40
C ARG A 83 -3.07 0.52 -18.67
N ALA A 84 -2.64 -0.50 -19.40
CA ALA A 84 -2.04 -1.67 -18.82
C ALA A 84 -1.06 -2.33 -19.80
N ASP A 85 0.05 -2.80 -19.28
CA ASP A 85 1.00 -3.68 -19.96
C ASP A 85 1.45 -4.74 -18.95
N VAL A 86 1.02 -5.97 -19.18
CA VAL A 86 1.09 -7.06 -18.21
C VAL A 86 1.80 -8.24 -18.85
N HIS A 87 2.83 -8.73 -18.19
CA HIS A 87 3.51 -9.98 -18.51
C HIS A 87 3.53 -10.86 -17.26
N LEU A 88 2.97 -12.06 -17.34
CA LEU A 88 2.93 -13.01 -16.22
C LEU A 88 3.45 -14.37 -16.66
N VAL A 89 4.33 -14.97 -15.86
CA VAL A 89 4.92 -16.29 -16.09
C VAL A 89 4.50 -17.24 -14.98
N PHE A 90 3.86 -18.33 -15.38
CA PHE A 90 3.44 -19.41 -14.51
C PHE A 90 4.21 -20.67 -14.85
N ASN A 91 4.91 -21.25 -13.87
CA ASN A 91 5.60 -22.53 -14.05
C ASN A 91 4.90 -23.63 -13.25
N LYS A 92 5.04 -24.88 -13.71
CA LYS A 92 4.54 -26.03 -12.96
C LYS A 92 5.43 -26.28 -11.73
N HIS A 93 4.85 -26.15 -10.54
CA HIS A 93 5.47 -26.48 -9.26
C HIS A 93 4.58 -27.49 -8.53
N GLN A 94 5.13 -28.65 -8.16
CA GLN A 94 4.41 -29.71 -7.44
C GLN A 94 3.04 -30.08 -8.07
N GLY A 95 2.99 -30.19 -9.40
CA GLY A 95 1.78 -30.57 -10.14
C GLY A 95 0.75 -29.45 -10.37
N HIS A 96 1.00 -28.24 -9.88
CA HIS A 96 0.11 -27.07 -10.05
C HIS A 96 0.84 -25.92 -10.76
N LEU A 97 0.12 -25.07 -11.46
CA LEU A 97 0.68 -23.83 -12.02
C LEU A 97 0.77 -22.76 -10.94
N ALA A 98 1.95 -22.19 -10.75
CA ALA A 98 2.22 -21.13 -9.80
C ALA A 98 2.85 -19.93 -10.53
N LEU A 99 2.45 -18.71 -10.15
CA LEU A 99 3.10 -17.49 -10.63
C LEU A 99 4.55 -17.48 -10.10
N THR A 100 5.53 -17.42 -11.00
CA THR A 100 6.94 -17.29 -10.61
C THR A 100 7.41 -15.86 -10.76
N ASP A 101 7.12 -15.24 -11.89
CA ASP A 101 7.62 -13.93 -12.26
C ASP A 101 6.54 -13.15 -13.03
N GLY A 102 6.63 -11.83 -12.98
CA GLY A 102 5.75 -10.98 -13.78
C GLY A 102 5.96 -9.49 -13.58
N VAL A 103 5.47 -8.73 -14.55
CA VAL A 103 5.45 -7.28 -14.54
C VAL A 103 4.03 -6.83 -14.84
N VAL A 104 3.50 -5.96 -13.99
CA VAL A 104 2.18 -5.32 -14.16
C VAL A 104 2.42 -3.81 -14.20
N ASN A 105 2.47 -3.26 -15.40
CA ASN A 105 2.58 -1.84 -15.66
C ASN A 105 1.16 -1.27 -15.84
N LEU A 106 0.79 -0.28 -15.04
CA LEU A 106 -0.52 0.39 -15.09
C LEU A 106 -0.29 1.86 -15.44
N GLY A 107 -0.90 2.32 -16.53
CA GLY A 107 -0.67 3.65 -17.11
C GLY A 107 0.41 3.64 -18.20
N THR A 108 1.19 4.73 -18.27
CA THR A 108 2.27 4.91 -19.25
C THR A 108 3.63 4.66 -18.61
N VAL A 109 3.91 3.41 -18.26
CA VAL A 109 5.19 3.00 -17.68
C VAL A 109 5.75 1.81 -18.43
N GLN A 110 7.07 1.81 -18.64
CA GLN A 110 7.82 0.66 -19.10
C GLN A 110 8.87 0.40 -18.04
N THR A 111 8.68 -0.66 -17.24
CA THR A 111 9.66 -1.04 -16.24
C THR A 111 10.81 -1.77 -16.96
N PRO A 112 12.07 -1.28 -16.94
CA PRO A 112 13.16 -1.84 -17.76
C PRO A 112 13.67 -3.22 -17.32
N GLN A 113 13.23 -3.72 -16.17
CA GLN A 113 13.79 -4.91 -15.54
C GLN A 113 12.67 -5.82 -15.03
N GLU A 114 12.79 -7.11 -15.35
CA GLU A 114 12.01 -8.18 -14.74
C GLU A 114 12.67 -8.55 -13.39
N PRO A 115 12.17 -8.08 -12.24
CA PRO A 115 12.65 -8.61 -10.97
C PRO A 115 12.20 -10.05 -10.82
N LYS A 116 12.93 -10.85 -10.03
CA LYS A 116 12.40 -12.13 -9.56
C LYS A 116 11.10 -11.87 -8.79
N GLY A 117 10.05 -12.62 -9.11
CA GLY A 117 8.71 -12.36 -8.56
C GLY A 117 7.89 -11.37 -9.38
N LEU A 118 6.90 -10.77 -8.72
CA LEU A 118 5.93 -9.87 -9.34
C LEU A 118 6.26 -8.41 -9.04
N SER A 119 6.51 -7.63 -10.10
CA SER A 119 6.62 -6.17 -10.06
C SER A 119 5.29 -5.54 -10.43
N ILE A 120 4.87 -4.53 -9.68
CA ILE A 120 3.71 -3.70 -10.01
C ILE A 120 4.17 -2.26 -10.10
N ALA A 121 3.93 -1.61 -11.23
CA ALA A 121 4.23 -0.20 -11.45
C ALA A 121 2.96 0.53 -11.87
N VAL A 122 2.68 1.67 -11.23
CA VAL A 122 1.51 2.50 -11.52
C VAL A 122 1.97 3.92 -11.79
N VAL A 123 1.75 4.43 -13.00
CA VAL A 123 2.02 5.83 -13.33
C VAL A 123 0.73 6.45 -13.82
N THR A 124 0.18 7.37 -13.04
CA THR A 124 -1.16 7.94 -13.29
C THR A 124 -1.21 9.43 -12.94
N PRO A 125 -1.93 10.26 -13.69
CA PRO A 125 -2.11 11.67 -13.30
C PRO A 125 -2.85 11.80 -11.96
N TYR A 126 -3.72 10.85 -11.62
CA TYR A 126 -4.56 10.91 -10.42
C TYR A 126 -4.89 9.51 -9.90
N ILE A 127 -4.89 9.36 -8.58
CA ILE A 127 -5.38 8.17 -7.87
C ILE A 127 -6.06 8.57 -6.57
N ASN A 128 -7.14 7.86 -6.21
CA ASN A 128 -7.81 8.04 -4.93
C ASN A 128 -7.50 6.86 -4.01
N ALA A 129 -6.52 7.02 -3.13
CA ALA A 129 -6.08 5.99 -2.20
C ALA A 129 -7.20 5.57 -1.24
N ASP A 130 -8.07 6.48 -0.80
CA ASP A 130 -9.19 6.15 0.09
C ASP A 130 -10.17 5.15 -0.53
N LYS A 131 -10.38 5.23 -1.86
CA LYS A 131 -11.21 4.28 -2.60
C LYS A 131 -10.49 2.97 -2.93
N TRP A 132 -9.17 3.00 -3.11
CA TRP A 132 -8.37 1.80 -3.43
C TRP A 132 -8.06 0.94 -2.21
N LEU A 133 -7.75 1.55 -1.06
CA LEU A 133 -7.33 0.83 0.15
C LEU A 133 -8.33 -0.24 0.60
N PRO A 134 -9.67 -0.01 0.62
CA PRO A 134 -10.63 -1.06 0.98
C PRO A 134 -10.66 -2.25 0.01
N LEU A 135 -10.31 -2.04 -1.25
CA LEU A 135 -10.24 -3.11 -2.26
C LEU A 135 -8.98 -3.96 -2.08
N ILE A 136 -7.88 -3.35 -1.66
CA ILE A 136 -6.57 -3.99 -1.46
C ILE A 136 -6.49 -4.65 -0.08
N LEU A 137 -6.88 -3.92 0.97
CA LEU A 137 -6.85 -4.36 2.36
C LEU A 137 -8.10 -5.16 2.72
N GLN A 138 -8.34 -6.23 1.99
CA GLN A 138 -9.43 -7.14 2.34
C GLN A 138 -9.02 -7.94 3.58
N PRO A 139 -9.87 -8.04 4.61
CA PRO A 139 -9.59 -8.92 5.73
C PRO A 139 -9.34 -10.32 5.18
N GLU A 140 -8.20 -10.93 5.55
CA GLU A 140 -7.89 -12.31 5.14
C GLU A 140 -9.11 -13.17 5.51
N SER A 141 -9.85 -13.63 4.50
CA SER A 141 -10.86 -14.66 4.74
C SER A 141 -10.16 -15.82 5.42
N ASN A 142 -10.81 -16.46 6.41
CA ASN A 142 -10.32 -17.61 7.19
C ASN A 142 -9.97 -18.87 6.36
N LYS A 143 -9.70 -18.72 5.06
CA LYS A 143 -9.24 -19.75 4.15
C LYS A 143 -7.77 -20.07 4.46
N PRO A 144 -7.38 -21.34 4.35
CA PRO A 144 -6.00 -21.74 4.55
C PRO A 144 -5.09 -20.97 3.57
N LYS A 145 -3.97 -20.43 4.10
CA LYS A 145 -2.92 -19.83 3.28
C LYS A 145 -2.45 -20.86 2.26
N ARG A 146 -2.71 -20.58 0.98
CA ARG A 146 -2.23 -21.44 -0.09
C ARG A 146 -0.74 -21.25 -0.27
N PRO A 147 0.05 -22.33 -0.39
CA PRO A 147 1.38 -22.22 -0.97
C PRO A 147 1.23 -21.61 -2.38
N ASP A 148 2.13 -20.70 -2.73
CA ASP A 148 2.22 -20.04 -4.04
C ASP A 148 1.13 -18.99 -4.39
N SER A 149 0.64 -18.22 -3.41
CA SER A 149 -0.21 -17.04 -3.68
C SER A 149 0.52 -15.99 -4.53
N ALA A 150 -0.19 -15.35 -5.45
CA ALA A 150 0.36 -14.26 -6.26
C ALA A 150 0.78 -13.05 -5.40
N VAL A 151 0.12 -12.81 -4.26
CA VAL A 151 0.45 -11.73 -3.32
C VAL A 151 1.80 -11.96 -2.65
N ASP A 152 2.14 -13.21 -2.34
CA ASP A 152 3.44 -13.58 -1.77
C ASP A 152 4.59 -13.40 -2.77
N ARG A 153 4.27 -13.37 -4.06
CA ARG A 153 5.25 -13.13 -5.14
C ARG A 153 5.53 -11.65 -5.39
N ILE A 154 4.70 -10.73 -4.87
CA ILE A 154 4.93 -9.29 -5.04
C ILE A 154 6.26 -8.91 -4.38
N SER A 155 7.24 -8.54 -5.21
CA SER A 155 8.58 -8.16 -4.79
C SER A 155 8.77 -6.65 -4.79
N VAL A 156 8.12 -5.93 -5.72
CA VAL A 156 8.20 -4.48 -5.83
C VAL A 156 6.84 -3.91 -6.19
N VAL A 157 6.46 -2.80 -5.54
CA VAL A 157 5.34 -1.94 -5.94
C VAL A 157 5.87 -0.53 -6.09
N SER A 158 5.64 0.09 -7.24
CA SER A 158 5.96 1.50 -7.49
C SER A 158 4.70 2.24 -7.94
N ILE A 159 4.50 3.44 -7.39
CA ILE A 159 3.38 4.31 -7.71
C ILE A 159 3.95 5.71 -7.92
N GLU A 160 3.68 6.30 -9.07
CA GLU A 160 3.93 7.71 -9.35
C GLU A 160 2.62 8.37 -9.74
N ALA A 161 2.25 9.42 -9.01
CA ALA A 161 1.05 10.18 -9.29
C ALA A 161 1.21 11.66 -9.04
N ASN A 162 0.74 12.48 -9.99
CA ASN A 162 0.76 13.94 -9.84
C ASN A 162 -0.18 14.40 -8.73
N LYS A 163 -1.27 13.66 -8.50
CA LYS A 163 -2.25 13.92 -7.45
C LYS A 163 -2.72 12.61 -6.81
N VAL A 164 -2.68 12.55 -5.48
CA VAL A 164 -3.18 11.42 -4.69
C VAL A 164 -4.20 11.93 -3.69
N ASP A 165 -5.45 11.47 -3.79
CA ASP A 165 -6.44 11.75 -2.76
C ASP A 165 -6.36 10.68 -1.67
N TRP A 166 -6.02 11.09 -0.45
CA TRP A 166 -5.89 10.27 0.75
C TRP A 166 -6.39 11.04 1.99
N LEU A 167 -7.16 10.38 2.85
CA LEU A 167 -7.87 10.98 3.98
C LEU A 167 -8.77 12.17 3.58
N GLU A 168 -9.39 12.08 2.40
CA GLU A 168 -10.20 13.11 1.71
C GLU A 168 -9.41 14.36 1.32
N LYS A 169 -8.10 14.23 1.10
CA LYS A 169 -7.20 15.35 0.83
C LYS A 169 -6.17 15.01 -0.25
N SER A 170 -5.72 16.03 -0.97
CA SER A 170 -4.87 15.84 -2.14
C SER A 170 -3.40 16.07 -1.79
N LEU A 171 -2.60 15.01 -1.90
CA LEU A 171 -1.14 15.09 -1.95
C LEU A 171 -0.69 15.31 -3.40
N THR A 172 0.41 16.01 -3.58
CA THR A 172 0.93 16.36 -4.91
C THR A 172 2.29 15.74 -5.20
N ASN A 173 2.49 15.36 -6.47
CA ASN A 173 3.74 14.82 -7.01
C ASN A 173 4.30 13.65 -6.18
N LEU A 174 3.46 12.68 -5.83
CA LEU A 174 3.82 11.57 -4.96
C LEU A 174 4.41 10.40 -5.77
N GLY A 175 5.65 10.06 -5.47
CA GLY A 175 6.32 8.82 -5.81
C GLY A 175 6.43 7.92 -4.57
N VAL A 176 6.04 6.66 -4.70
CA VAL A 176 6.18 5.61 -3.68
C VAL A 176 6.83 4.40 -4.31
N THR A 177 7.85 3.84 -3.66
CA THR A 177 8.43 2.54 -4.05
C THR A 177 8.54 1.66 -2.81
N ALA A 178 7.81 0.56 -2.80
CA ALA A 178 7.90 -0.48 -1.78
C ALA A 178 8.65 -1.69 -2.35
N ARG A 179 9.72 -2.13 -1.68
CA ARG A 179 10.48 -3.32 -2.06
C ARG A 179 10.49 -4.32 -0.92
N ARG A 180 10.21 -5.57 -1.24
CA ARG A 180 10.31 -6.70 -0.32
C ARG A 180 11.78 -7.16 -0.23
N PHE A 181 12.33 -7.27 0.97
CA PHE A 181 13.73 -7.70 1.19
C PHE A 181 13.87 -8.90 2.13
N GLY A 182 12.79 -9.32 2.77
CA GLY A 182 12.67 -10.56 3.55
C GLY A 182 11.43 -11.33 3.13
N ARG A 183 10.99 -12.33 3.91
CA ARG A 183 9.77 -13.08 3.56
C ARG A 183 8.55 -12.17 3.45
N ASN A 184 8.39 -11.24 4.39
CA ASN A 184 7.32 -10.23 4.41
C ASN A 184 7.84 -8.89 4.99
N ASP A 185 9.14 -8.63 4.80
CA ASP A 185 9.78 -7.41 5.25
C ASP A 185 9.87 -6.43 4.08
N TRP A 186 9.49 -5.18 4.32
CA TRP A 186 9.26 -4.18 3.31
C TRP A 186 10.04 -2.90 3.61
N HIS A 187 10.69 -2.36 2.58
CA HIS A 187 11.28 -1.03 2.61
C HIS A 187 10.51 -0.16 1.61
N LEU A 188 9.87 0.89 2.11
CA LEU A 188 9.15 1.89 1.36
C LEU A 188 9.96 3.17 1.29
N ARG A 189 10.05 3.78 0.11
CA ARG A 189 10.54 5.14 -0.09
C ARG A 189 9.40 6.00 -0.63
N LEU A 190 9.34 7.23 -0.13
CA LEU A 190 8.30 8.20 -0.45
C LEU A 190 9.02 9.48 -0.89
N SER A 191 8.56 10.09 -1.97
CA SER A 191 9.04 11.38 -2.44
C SER A 191 7.88 12.17 -3.01
N GLY A 192 7.63 13.36 -2.48
CA GLY A 192 6.63 14.28 -2.99
C GLY A 192 6.67 15.60 -2.24
N ASP A 193 5.78 16.50 -2.62
CA ASP A 193 5.78 17.85 -2.07
C ASP A 193 5.34 17.87 -0.61
N ASP A 194 4.38 17.01 -0.27
CA ASP A 194 3.78 16.92 1.06
C ASP A 194 4.42 15.84 1.95
N ALA A 195 5.04 14.81 1.38
CA ALA A 195 5.63 13.71 2.14
C ALA A 195 6.92 13.18 1.50
N ALA A 196 7.98 13.03 2.29
CA ALA A 196 9.25 12.50 1.80
C ALA A 196 10.02 11.74 2.89
N GLY A 197 10.60 10.61 2.53
CA GLY A 197 11.44 9.80 3.42
C GLY A 197 11.33 8.30 3.17
N GLN A 198 11.48 7.51 4.22
CA GLN A 198 11.47 6.05 4.15
C GLN A 198 10.78 5.40 5.33
N VAL A 199 10.22 4.22 5.08
CA VAL A 199 9.59 3.36 6.08
C VAL A 199 10.13 1.95 5.91
N GLU A 200 10.48 1.30 7.00
CA GLU A 200 10.87 -0.11 7.03
C GLU A 200 9.88 -0.85 7.94
N TYR A 201 9.26 -1.90 7.40
CA TYR A 201 8.42 -2.81 8.15
C TYR A 201 9.06 -4.19 8.14
N ARG A 202 9.20 -4.79 9.33
CA ARG A 202 9.59 -6.19 9.49
C ARG A 202 8.45 -6.95 10.13
N GLN A 203 8.09 -8.08 9.52
CA GLN A 203 7.05 -8.92 10.07
C GLN A 203 7.53 -9.57 11.38
N GLY A 204 6.63 -9.61 12.36
CA GLY A 204 6.87 -10.35 13.60
C GLY A 204 6.95 -11.86 13.36
N THR A 205 7.54 -12.56 14.32
CA THR A 205 7.56 -14.02 14.38
C THR A 205 6.79 -14.48 15.61
N THR A 206 6.68 -15.79 15.85
CA THR A 206 6.11 -16.31 17.11
C THR A 206 6.87 -15.86 18.36
N LYS A 207 8.11 -15.40 18.22
CA LYS A 207 8.99 -15.01 19.34
C LYS A 207 9.23 -13.50 19.44
N LEU A 208 9.01 -12.75 18.36
CA LEU A 208 9.36 -11.33 18.28
C LEU A 208 8.20 -10.54 17.68
N PRO A 209 7.84 -9.37 18.24
CA PRO A 209 6.83 -8.51 17.64
C PRO A 209 7.29 -8.02 16.26
N SER A 210 6.35 -7.53 15.45
CA SER A 210 6.68 -6.78 14.24
C SER A 210 7.40 -5.49 14.59
N ASN A 211 8.20 -4.98 13.65
CA ASN A 211 8.96 -3.75 13.83
C ASN A 211 8.64 -2.76 12.71
N LEU A 212 8.36 -1.51 13.07
CA LEU A 212 8.08 -0.42 12.15
C LEU A 212 9.05 0.73 12.43
N LYS A 213 9.90 1.04 11.45
CA LYS A 213 10.77 2.22 11.46
C LYS A 213 10.28 3.22 10.44
N VAL A 214 10.07 4.45 10.87
CA VAL A 214 9.62 5.56 10.02
C VAL A 214 10.65 6.67 10.15
N ALA A 215 11.23 7.09 9.04
CA ALA A 215 12.16 8.21 8.97
C ALA A 215 11.73 9.14 7.83
N LEU A 216 10.93 10.14 8.17
CA LEU A 216 10.41 11.13 7.23
C LEU A 216 11.16 12.44 7.40
N THR A 217 11.66 12.97 6.29
CA THR A 217 12.22 14.33 6.24
C THR A 217 11.12 15.38 6.18
N ARG A 218 9.94 14.99 5.69
CA ARG A 218 8.77 15.85 5.55
C ARG A 218 7.48 15.04 5.69
N LEU A 219 6.54 15.56 6.46
CA LEU A 219 5.15 15.11 6.46
C LEU A 219 4.24 16.31 6.72
N HIS A 220 3.62 16.83 5.66
CA HIS A 220 2.68 17.94 5.71
C HIS A 220 1.28 17.37 5.50
N LEU A 221 0.54 17.27 6.59
CA LEU A 221 -0.85 16.85 6.58
C LEU A 221 -1.75 18.09 6.67
N PRO A 222 -2.98 18.06 6.15
CA PRO A 222 -3.94 19.14 6.29
C PRO A 222 -4.62 19.16 7.68
N ASP A 223 -5.18 20.31 8.09
CA ASP A 223 -5.75 20.56 9.43
C ASP A 223 -6.82 19.53 9.85
N SER A 224 -7.71 19.14 8.93
CA SER A 224 -8.80 18.20 9.20
C SER A 224 -8.34 16.79 9.55
N SER A 225 -7.05 16.48 9.41
CA SER A 225 -6.48 15.20 9.85
C SER A 225 -6.66 15.05 11.37
N VAL A 226 -6.55 16.15 12.12
CA VAL A 226 -6.69 16.15 13.58
C VAL A 226 -8.09 15.72 14.02
N ASP A 227 -9.12 16.21 13.33
CA ASP A 227 -10.51 15.90 13.66
C ASP A 227 -10.85 14.43 13.40
N LYS A 228 -10.26 13.81 12.36
CA LYS A 228 -10.50 12.39 12.05
C LYS A 228 -9.83 11.43 13.04
N PHE A 229 -8.66 11.80 13.58
CA PHE A 229 -8.02 11.01 14.64
C PHE A 229 -8.74 11.11 15.99
N SER A 230 -9.49 12.20 16.24
CA SER A 230 -10.21 12.39 17.51
C SER A 230 -11.68 11.93 17.49
N SER A 231 -12.36 11.99 16.33
CA SER A 231 -13.83 11.91 16.28
C SER A 231 -14.43 10.56 15.88
N GLN A 232 -13.63 9.59 15.41
CA GLN A 232 -14.15 8.26 15.08
C GLN A 232 -13.37 7.17 15.83
N PRO A 233 -14.02 6.44 16.75
CA PRO A 233 -13.53 5.12 17.14
C PRO A 233 -13.40 4.32 15.84
N SER A 234 -12.19 3.84 15.52
CA SER A 234 -12.04 3.02 14.34
C SER A 234 -12.98 1.83 14.47
N THR A 235 -13.94 1.68 13.55
CA THR A 235 -14.78 0.48 13.46
C THR A 235 -13.96 -0.76 13.11
N GLN A 236 -12.69 -0.57 12.73
CA GLN A 236 -11.71 -1.61 12.57
C GLN A 236 -11.30 -2.17 13.93
N LYS A 237 -11.39 -3.51 14.06
CA LYS A 237 -10.85 -4.25 15.19
C LYS A 237 -9.38 -3.81 15.38
N PRO A 238 -9.00 -3.25 16.53
CA PRO A 238 -7.61 -2.84 16.75
C PRO A 238 -6.70 -4.05 16.57
N PRO A 239 -5.51 -3.88 15.96
CA PRO A 239 -4.62 -5.00 15.67
C PRO A 239 -4.38 -5.83 16.92
N GLU A 240 -4.27 -7.15 16.77
CA GLU A 240 -4.08 -8.07 17.91
C GLU A 240 -2.79 -7.77 18.66
N GLN A 241 -1.77 -7.25 17.96
CA GLN A 241 -0.52 -6.77 18.54
C GLN A 241 -0.07 -5.50 17.81
N LEU A 242 0.36 -4.48 18.57
CA LEU A 242 1.04 -3.31 18.01
C LEU A 242 2.50 -3.65 17.73
N PRO A 243 3.12 -3.11 16.66
CA PRO A 243 4.54 -3.29 16.41
C PRO A 243 5.39 -2.52 17.43
N ASP A 244 6.65 -2.93 17.55
CA ASP A 244 7.71 -2.02 17.99
C ASP A 244 7.80 -0.86 17.00
N VAL A 245 7.85 0.38 17.47
CA VAL A 245 7.94 1.56 16.61
C VAL A 245 9.17 2.40 16.92
N ASN A 246 9.78 2.92 15.86
CA ASN A 246 10.70 4.03 15.92
C ASN A 246 10.33 5.01 14.81
N VAL A 247 9.77 6.15 15.18
CA VAL A 247 9.27 7.17 14.26
C VAL A 247 10.09 8.44 14.45
N VAL A 248 10.66 8.93 13.36
CA VAL A 248 11.31 10.24 13.27
C VAL A 248 10.69 10.98 12.10
N ILE A 249 10.16 12.17 12.36
CA ILE A 249 9.63 13.09 11.35
C ILE A 249 10.34 14.42 11.57
N ASP A 250 11.17 14.87 10.63
CA ASP A 250 11.97 16.09 10.82
C ASP A 250 11.13 17.38 10.66
N ASP A 251 10.16 17.41 9.73
CA ASP A 251 9.23 18.52 9.53
C ASP A 251 7.78 18.00 9.44
N LEU A 252 7.09 17.96 10.59
CA LEU A 252 5.66 17.69 10.67
C LEU A 252 4.87 19.00 10.64
N ARG A 253 3.88 19.06 9.73
CA ARG A 253 2.88 20.13 9.69
C ARG A 253 1.47 19.55 9.68
N LEU A 254 0.57 20.21 10.38
CA LEU A 254 -0.86 19.92 10.39
C LEU A 254 -1.57 21.21 9.97
N GLY A 255 -1.98 21.28 8.70
CA GLY A 255 -2.41 22.48 8.01
C GLY A 255 -1.41 23.61 8.16
N GLN A 256 -1.82 24.69 8.83
CA GLN A 256 -0.92 25.84 9.09
C GLN A 256 -0.02 25.64 10.31
N ARG A 257 -0.27 24.61 11.12
CA ARG A 257 0.45 24.35 12.37
C ARG A 257 1.79 23.68 12.10
N GLN A 258 2.87 24.37 12.42
CA GLN A 258 4.24 23.88 12.36
C GLN A 258 4.57 23.13 13.65
N VAL A 259 4.24 21.84 13.67
CA VAL A 259 4.50 20.95 14.82
C VAL A 259 6.00 20.74 15.01
N GLY A 260 6.77 20.74 13.92
CA GLY A 260 8.21 20.63 13.92
C GLY A 260 8.69 19.17 13.94
N LYS A 261 9.81 18.89 14.61
CA LYS A 261 10.39 17.56 14.65
C LYS A 261 9.69 16.68 15.68
N VAL A 262 9.28 15.48 15.27
CA VAL A 262 8.63 14.48 16.12
C VAL A 262 9.45 13.21 16.16
N GLU A 263 9.71 12.71 17.36
CA GLU A 263 10.42 11.46 17.62
C GLU A 263 9.60 10.61 18.59
N VAL A 264 9.26 9.38 18.19
CA VAL A 264 8.50 8.43 19.02
C VAL A 264 9.19 7.08 19.03
N GLN A 265 9.40 6.52 20.21
CA GLN A 265 9.90 5.16 20.38
C GLN A 265 8.98 4.41 21.33
N ALA A 266 8.54 3.23 20.90
CA ALA A 266 7.79 2.34 21.76
C ALA A 266 8.06 0.87 21.43
N LYS A 267 7.97 0.01 22.43
CA LYS A 267 8.16 -1.44 22.31
C LYS A 267 6.92 -2.19 22.74
N ASN A 268 6.59 -3.24 21.99
CA ASN A 268 5.59 -4.20 22.38
C ASN A 268 6.19 -5.20 23.37
N ARG A 269 5.51 -5.40 24.50
CA ARG A 269 5.82 -6.45 25.46
C ARG A 269 4.54 -7.16 25.90
N GLN A 270 4.67 -8.42 26.27
CA GLN A 270 3.61 -9.17 26.95
C GLN A 270 3.99 -9.36 28.40
N ASP A 271 3.03 -9.16 29.30
CA ASP A 271 3.25 -9.27 30.74
C ASP A 271 1.98 -9.68 31.45
N GLN A 272 2.01 -10.83 32.14
CA GLN A 272 0.86 -11.36 32.90
C GLN A 272 -0.47 -11.38 32.10
N GLY A 273 -0.39 -11.73 30.81
CA GLY A 273 -1.54 -11.77 29.90
C GLY A 273 -1.95 -10.42 29.29
N PHE A 274 -1.33 -9.31 29.70
CA PHE A 274 -1.53 -8.01 29.08
C PHE A 274 -0.65 -7.83 27.84
N HIS A 275 -1.21 -7.14 26.84
CA HIS A 275 -0.44 -6.53 25.77
C HIS A 275 -0.09 -5.10 26.19
N ILE A 276 1.21 -4.82 26.28
CA ILE A 276 1.72 -3.53 26.72
C ILE A 276 2.56 -2.93 25.60
N TRP A 277 2.28 -1.67 25.29
CA TRP A 277 3.08 -0.86 24.40
C TRP A 277 3.77 0.20 25.26
N ASP A 278 5.02 -0.08 25.58
CA ASP A 278 5.86 0.76 26.43
C ASP A 278 6.44 1.89 25.59
N ILE A 279 5.96 3.11 25.84
CA ILE A 279 6.34 4.33 25.13
C ILE A 279 7.52 4.93 25.89
N SER A 280 8.72 4.51 25.51
CA SER A 280 9.95 4.96 26.16
C SER A 280 10.24 6.44 25.89
N GLN A 281 9.79 6.97 24.74
CA GLN A 281 10.04 8.36 24.38
C GLN A 281 9.00 8.90 23.40
N ILE A 282 8.50 10.11 23.69
CA ILE A 282 7.87 11.04 22.76
C ILE A 282 8.62 12.35 22.89
N VAL A 283 9.11 12.90 21.78
CA VAL A 283 9.74 14.23 21.75
C VAL A 283 9.18 15.01 20.60
N ILE A 284 8.72 16.23 20.87
CA ILE A 284 8.27 17.19 19.86
C ILE A 284 9.10 18.46 20.05
N ARG A 285 9.74 18.94 18.99
CA ARG A 285 10.57 20.16 19.01
C ARG A 285 10.12 21.11 17.92
N ASN A 286 9.80 22.33 18.30
CA ASN A 286 9.51 23.41 17.37
C ASN A 286 10.26 24.69 17.77
N VAL A 287 9.97 25.79 17.07
CA VAL A 287 10.63 27.09 17.28
C VAL A 287 10.32 27.74 18.64
N GLY A 288 9.26 27.31 19.32
CA GLY A 288 8.82 27.88 20.60
C GLY A 288 9.21 27.05 21.83
N GLY A 289 9.52 25.77 21.67
CA GLY A 289 9.88 24.91 22.80
C GLY A 289 10.05 23.43 22.47
N THR A 290 10.11 22.63 23.52
CA THR A 290 10.21 21.18 23.45
C THR A 290 9.18 20.53 24.37
N ILE A 291 8.47 19.53 23.86
CA ILE A 291 7.63 18.62 24.64
C ILE A 291 8.34 17.28 24.70
N GLN A 292 8.44 16.70 25.88
CA GLN A 292 8.97 15.36 26.10
C GLN A 292 7.98 14.55 26.90
N GLY A 293 7.84 13.26 26.60
CA GLY A 293 6.97 12.38 27.33
C GLY A 293 7.39 10.92 27.25
N HIS A 294 6.79 10.14 28.12
CA HIS A 294 6.91 8.69 28.17
C HIS A 294 5.62 8.13 28.78
N GLY A 295 5.36 6.84 28.58
CA GLY A 295 4.13 6.24 29.07
C GLY A 295 3.97 4.80 28.66
N GLN A 296 2.76 4.29 28.79
CA GLN A 296 2.40 2.96 28.36
C GLN A 296 0.95 2.92 27.93
N TRP A 297 0.68 2.14 26.89
CA TRP A 297 -0.67 1.67 26.57
C TRP A 297 -0.78 0.20 26.96
N LYS A 298 -1.80 -0.18 27.72
CA LYS A 298 -1.97 -1.52 28.26
C LYS A 298 -3.38 -2.02 27.97
N ARG A 299 -3.53 -3.26 27.52
CA ARG A 299 -4.84 -3.91 27.38
C ARG A 299 -4.82 -5.38 27.75
N LEU A 300 -5.96 -5.89 28.17
CA LEU A 300 -6.25 -7.32 28.12
C LEU A 300 -6.74 -7.73 26.72
N PRO A 301 -6.60 -9.01 26.33
CA PRO A 301 -7.17 -9.51 25.08
C PRO A 301 -8.69 -9.25 25.03
N LYS A 302 -9.17 -8.70 23.92
CA LYS A 302 -10.59 -8.36 23.67
C LYS A 302 -11.16 -7.23 24.55
N GLU A 303 -10.32 -6.53 25.31
CA GLU A 303 -10.71 -5.35 26.08
C GLU A 303 -10.19 -4.06 25.43
N THR A 304 -10.81 -2.95 25.82
CA THR A 304 -10.33 -1.60 25.49
C THR A 304 -9.03 -1.36 26.25
N GLY A 305 -8.03 -0.77 25.58
CA GLY A 305 -6.77 -0.46 26.24
C GLY A 305 -6.80 0.86 27.00
N GLU A 306 -5.99 0.94 28.05
CA GLU A 306 -5.77 2.12 28.86
C GLU A 306 -4.41 2.76 28.52
N THR A 307 -4.40 4.08 28.33
CA THR A 307 -3.16 4.85 28.10
C THR A 307 -2.80 5.61 29.38
N THR A 308 -1.56 5.50 29.81
CA THR A 308 -0.97 6.39 30.83
C THR A 308 0.20 7.11 30.20
N LEU A 309 0.23 8.45 30.32
CA LEU A 309 1.25 9.29 29.70
C LEU A 309 1.71 10.36 30.69
N SER A 310 3.02 10.49 30.84
CA SER A 310 3.67 11.60 31.55
C SER A 310 4.32 12.52 30.54
N VAL A 311 4.00 13.81 30.60
CA VAL A 311 4.48 14.82 29.65
C VAL A 311 5.09 15.99 30.41
N ASN A 312 6.24 16.45 29.96
CA ASN A 312 6.89 17.68 30.38
C ASN A 312 7.03 18.61 29.17
N ALA A 313 6.62 19.86 29.33
CA ALA A 313 6.79 20.89 28.32
C ALA A 313 7.76 21.96 28.80
N ARG A 314 8.77 22.27 27.98
CA ARG A 314 9.69 23.38 28.19
C ARG A 314 9.46 24.40 27.09
N ILE A 315 8.77 25.48 27.45
CA ILE A 315 8.47 26.59 26.55
C ILE A 315 9.57 27.64 26.71
N ALA A 316 10.31 27.88 25.63
CA ALA A 316 11.37 28.88 25.62
C ALA A 316 10.83 30.27 25.22
N ASP A 317 9.87 30.29 24.29
CA ASP A 317 9.23 31.50 23.79
C ASP A 317 7.77 31.20 23.45
N THR A 318 6.87 31.70 24.29
CA THR A 318 5.42 31.47 24.15
C THR A 318 4.88 32.10 22.87
N GLY A 319 5.35 33.30 22.50
CA GLY A 319 4.90 33.98 21.29
C GLY A 319 5.23 33.17 20.05
N LYS A 320 6.50 32.75 19.91
CA LYS A 320 6.92 31.87 18.81
C LYS A 320 6.16 30.54 18.80
N MET A 321 5.89 29.96 19.97
CA MET A 321 5.13 28.72 20.07
C MET A 321 3.71 28.89 19.52
N LEU A 322 2.97 29.89 19.99
CA LEU A 322 1.59 30.12 19.58
C LEU A 322 1.49 30.48 18.10
N THR A 323 2.37 31.36 17.60
CA THR A 323 2.46 31.69 16.17
C THR A 323 2.75 30.44 15.33
N SER A 324 3.70 29.59 15.75
CA SER A 324 4.05 28.37 14.99
C SER A 324 2.89 27.36 14.92
N LEU A 325 2.06 27.31 15.97
CA LEU A 325 0.91 26.41 16.03
C LEU A 325 -0.37 27.03 15.46
N ALA A 326 -0.26 28.19 14.82
CA ALA A 326 -1.37 28.95 14.24
C ALA A 326 -2.55 29.11 15.23
N VAL A 327 -2.24 29.41 16.50
CA VAL A 327 -3.26 29.71 17.49
C VAL A 327 -3.86 31.08 17.16
N PRO A 328 -5.19 31.20 16.96
CA PRO A 328 -5.83 32.48 16.69
C PRO A 328 -5.57 33.48 17.82
N ASP A 329 -5.44 34.77 17.47
CA ASP A 329 -5.32 35.90 18.41
C ASP A 329 -4.09 35.84 19.34
N ALA A 330 -3.01 35.18 18.90
CA ALA A 330 -1.71 35.16 19.57
C ALA A 330 -0.78 36.34 19.17
#